data_AF-A0A438EEZ1-F1
#
_entry.id   AF-A0A438EEZ1-F1
#
_cell.length_a   1.000
_cell.length_b   1.000
_cell.length_c   1.000
_cell.angle_alpha   90.00
_cell.angle_beta   90.00
_cell.angle_gamma   90.00
#
_symmetry.space_group_name_H-M   'P 1'
#
loop_
_entity.id
_entity.type
_entity.pdbx_description
1 polymer ?
#
loop_
_entity_poly.entity_id
_entity_poly.type
_entity_poly.pdbx_seq_one_letter_code
_entity_poly.pdbx_strand_id
1 'polypeptide(L)'
;MAPRKSTSTLSSQQFPLEFQADDDAWYAIRLLLHGKTLIIKYERFSADYDDFFKAAEFMNLDDVESFGWRFRKVSLQLQDNECIKFVGCMTICASHAFAEDDLCFYDAIVEKVQHKEHQF
;
A
#
# COMPACT_ATOMS: atom_id res chain seq x y z
N MET A 1 -12.65 -40.09 -24.91
CA MET A 1 -12.83 -38.64 -24.69
C MET A 1 -12.02 -38.26 -23.45
N ALA A 2 -10.97 -37.46 -23.61
CA ALA A 2 -10.16 -36.97 -22.49
C ALA A 2 -10.74 -35.64 -21.99
N PRO A 3 -10.79 -35.37 -20.66
CA PRO A 3 -11.31 -34.11 -20.15
C PRO A 3 -10.31 -32.99 -20.45
N ARG A 4 -10.83 -31.89 -21.02
CA ARG A 4 -10.07 -30.66 -21.27
C ARG A 4 -9.69 -30.05 -19.92
N LYS A 5 -8.39 -29.93 -19.65
CA LYS A 5 -7.88 -29.07 -18.58
C LYS A 5 -8.17 -27.63 -18.99
N SER A 6 -9.16 -27.01 -18.38
CA SER A 6 -9.39 -25.57 -18.45
C SER A 6 -8.31 -24.89 -17.61
N THR A 7 -7.17 -24.62 -18.25
CA THR A 7 -6.16 -23.72 -17.68
C THR A 7 -6.77 -22.32 -17.70
N SER A 8 -7.38 -21.92 -16.59
CA SER A 8 -7.79 -20.53 -16.38
C SER A 8 -6.51 -19.71 -16.22
N THR A 9 -6.02 -19.15 -17.32
CA THR A 9 -5.02 -18.09 -17.28
C THR A 9 -5.68 -16.91 -16.56
N LEU A 10 -5.46 -16.82 -15.24
CA LEU A 10 -5.80 -15.63 -14.48
C LEU A 10 -4.98 -14.51 -15.09
N SER A 11 -5.66 -13.60 -15.78
CA SER A 11 -5.11 -12.31 -16.16
C SER A 11 -4.62 -11.64 -14.89
N SER A 12 -3.31 -11.74 -14.61
CA SER A 12 -2.63 -11.07 -13.51
C SER A 12 -2.54 -9.59 -13.83
N GLN A 13 -3.67 -8.89 -13.85
CA GLN A 13 -3.66 -7.44 -13.68
C GLN A 13 -3.24 -7.19 -12.24
N GLN A 14 -1.94 -7.04 -12.06
CA GLN A 14 -1.35 -6.66 -10.79
C GLN A 14 -1.54 -5.16 -10.65
N PHE A 15 -2.53 -4.77 -9.85
CA PHE A 15 -2.70 -3.36 -9.52
C PHE A 15 -1.64 -3.02 -8.47
N PRO A 16 -0.88 -1.93 -8.66
CA PRO A 16 0.07 -1.48 -7.64
C PRO A 16 -0.73 -1.03 -6.40
N LEU A 17 -0.57 -1.77 -5.31
CA LEU A 17 -1.26 -1.57 -4.04
C LEU A 17 -0.26 -1.24 -2.93
N GLU A 18 -0.71 -0.43 -1.99
CA GLU A 18 -0.08 -0.22 -0.69
C GLU A 18 -0.94 -0.82 0.42
N PHE A 19 -0.26 -1.28 1.47
CA PHE A 19 -0.88 -1.71 2.71
C PHE A 19 -0.31 -0.93 3.89
N GLN A 20 -1.19 -0.51 4.80
CA GLN A 20 -0.80 0.11 6.06
C GLN A 20 -0.48 -1.00 7.06
N ALA A 21 0.78 -1.14 7.49
CA ALA A 21 1.19 -2.14 8.48
C ALA A 21 0.85 -1.66 9.91
N ASP A 22 1.20 -2.46 10.93
CA ASP A 22 0.85 -2.18 12.33
C ASP A 22 1.63 -1.01 12.95
N ASP A 23 2.68 -0.53 12.26
CA ASP A 23 3.44 0.67 12.58
C ASP A 23 2.83 1.95 11.96
N ASP A 24 1.61 1.85 11.43
CA ASP A 24 0.87 2.88 10.69
C ASP A 24 1.52 3.34 9.37
N ALA A 25 2.64 2.72 8.95
CA ALA A 25 3.32 3.04 7.71
C ALA A 25 2.75 2.28 6.51
N TRP A 26 2.83 2.93 5.34
CA TRP A 26 2.38 2.39 4.07
C TRP A 26 3.53 1.73 3.31
N TYR A 27 3.30 0.50 2.85
CA TYR A 27 4.27 -0.29 2.10
C TYR A 27 3.67 -0.81 0.80
N ALA A 28 4.47 -0.83 -0.27
CA ALA A 28 4.08 -1.49 -1.50
C ALA A 28 3.99 -3.01 -1.30
N ILE A 29 2.90 -3.63 -1.78
CA ILE A 29 2.62 -5.05 -1.52
C ILE A 29 2.21 -5.84 -2.76
N ARG A 30 2.31 -7.16 -2.63
CA ARG A 30 1.64 -8.15 -3.48
C ARG A 30 0.72 -9.01 -2.63
N LEU A 31 -0.49 -9.25 -3.14
CA LEU A 31 -1.46 -10.14 -2.50
C LEU A 31 -1.35 -11.55 -3.08
N LEU A 32 -1.34 -12.55 -2.20
CA LEU A 32 -1.51 -13.96 -2.57
C LEU A 32 -2.65 -14.56 -1.76
N LEU A 33 -3.49 -15.37 -2.40
CA LEU A 33 -4.51 -16.14 -1.71
C LEU A 33 -4.12 -17.62 -1.75
N HIS A 34 -3.91 -18.22 -0.58
CA HIS A 34 -3.65 -19.65 -0.44
C HIS A 34 -4.76 -20.30 0.39
N GLY A 35 -5.66 -21.02 -0.28
CA GLY A 35 -6.83 -21.62 0.38
C GLY A 35 -7.75 -20.54 0.94
N LYS A 36 -7.81 -20.42 2.28
CA LYS A 36 -8.59 -19.40 3.01
C LYS A 36 -7.71 -18.37 3.73
N THR A 37 -6.44 -18.30 3.37
CA THR A 37 -5.48 -17.37 3.94
C THR A 37 -5.05 -16.36 2.89
N LEU A 38 -5.29 -15.08 3.18
CA LEU A 38 -4.72 -13.97 2.43
C LEU A 38 -3.32 -13.69 2.98
N ILE A 39 -2.35 -13.59 2.08
CA ILE A 39 -0.95 -13.31 2.41
C ILE A 39 -0.59 -11.96 1.81
N ILE A 40 -0.11 -11.05 2.65
CA ILE A 40 0.43 -9.76 2.24
C ILE A 40 1.94 -9.91 2.14
N LYS A 41 2.47 -9.82 0.93
CA LYS A 41 3.91 -9.84 0.68
C LYS A 41 4.41 -8.42 0.48
N TYR A 42 5.28 -7.96 1.36
CA TYR A 42 5.89 -6.64 1.26
C TYR A 42 6.97 -6.62 0.17
N GLU A 43 6.88 -5.68 -0.76
CA GLU A 43 7.87 -5.53 -1.83
C GLU A 43 9.23 -5.15 -1.24
N ARG A 44 10.28 -5.84 -1.70
CA ARG A 44 11.69 -5.66 -1.24
C ARG A 44 11.98 -6.13 0.19
N PHE A 45 11.03 -6.75 0.87
CA PHE A 45 11.26 -7.43 2.15
C PHE A 45 11.37 -8.95 1.95
N SER A 46 12.02 -9.63 2.90
CA SER A 46 12.01 -11.09 2.93
C SER A 46 10.62 -11.60 3.32
N ALA A 47 10.35 -12.88 3.04
CA ALA A 47 9.09 -13.51 3.42
C ALA A 47 8.89 -13.61 4.95
N ASP A 48 9.92 -13.35 5.75
CA ASP A 48 9.83 -13.34 7.22
C ASP A 48 8.96 -12.20 7.74
N TYR A 49 8.71 -11.18 6.90
CA TYR A 49 7.85 -10.04 7.17
C TYR A 49 6.45 -10.18 6.56
N ASP A 50 6.15 -11.27 5.85
CA ASP A 50 4.83 -11.45 5.25
C ASP A 50 3.75 -11.54 6.36
N ASP A 51 2.62 -10.86 6.16
CA ASP A 51 1.46 -11.01 7.05
C ASP A 51 0.46 -12.04 6.51
N PHE A 52 -0.15 -12.80 7.42
CA PHE A 52 -1.06 -13.89 7.12
C PHE A 52 -2.41 -13.69 7.82
N PHE A 53 -3.46 -13.49 7.03
CA PHE A 53 -4.82 -13.28 7.54
C PHE A 53 -5.72 -14.44 7.13
N LYS A 54 -6.26 -15.18 8.10
CA LYS A 54 -7.21 -16.27 7.83
C LYS A 54 -8.63 -15.71 7.82
N ALA A 55 -9.45 -16.17 6.89
CA ALA A 55 -10.87 -15.80 6.85
C ALA A 55 -11.63 -16.08 8.16
N ALA A 56 -11.18 -17.07 8.96
CA ALA A 56 -11.78 -17.41 10.24
C ALA A 56 -11.39 -16.48 11.40
N GLU A 57 -10.43 -15.59 11.22
CA GLU A 57 -10.00 -14.60 12.23
C GLU A 57 -10.90 -13.34 12.21
N PHE A 58 -11.67 -13.14 11.14
CA PHE A 58 -12.69 -12.09 11.06
C PHE A 58 -14.01 -12.61 11.64
N MET A 59 -14.47 -11.98 12.73
CA MET A 59 -15.64 -12.43 13.49
C MET A 59 -16.94 -11.79 12.98
N ASN A 60 -16.84 -10.58 12.43
CA ASN A 60 -17.97 -9.79 11.98
C ASN A 60 -17.60 -8.95 10.74
N LEU A 61 -18.57 -8.20 10.21
CA LEU A 61 -18.39 -7.36 9.03
C LEU A 61 -17.44 -6.17 9.29
N ASP A 62 -17.53 -5.56 10.47
CA ASP A 62 -16.71 -4.40 10.84
C ASP A 62 -15.21 -4.75 10.87
N ASP A 63 -14.86 -5.97 11.28
CA ASP A 63 -13.48 -6.48 11.22
C ASP A 63 -12.96 -6.51 9.77
N VAL A 64 -13.81 -6.95 8.83
CA VAL A 64 -13.48 -7.04 7.41
C VAL A 64 -13.38 -5.65 6.78
N GLU A 65 -14.28 -4.73 7.14
CA GLU A 65 -14.26 -3.35 6.65
C GLU A 65 -13.02 -2.59 7.14
N SER A 66 -12.70 -2.72 8.44
CA SER A 66 -11.51 -2.10 9.04
C SER A 66 -10.23 -2.64 8.40
N PHE A 67 -10.16 -3.94 8.11
CA PHE A 67 -9.06 -4.53 7.36
C PHE A 67 -8.97 -3.97 5.94
N GLY A 68 -10.11 -3.77 5.28
CA GLY A 68 -10.19 -3.17 3.95
C GLY A 68 -9.62 -1.75 3.88
N TRP A 69 -9.77 -0.95 4.94
CA TRP A 69 -9.23 0.42 5.01
C TRP A 69 -7.71 0.49 5.02
N ARG A 70 -7.03 -0.60 5.38
CA ARG A 70 -5.57 -0.72 5.33
C ARG A 70 -5.04 -0.89 3.92
N PHE A 71 -5.89 -0.94 2.88
CA PHE A 71 -5.46 -1.05 1.49
C PHE A 71 -5.75 0.21 0.69
N ARG A 72 -4.81 0.60 -0.17
CA ARG A 72 -5.04 1.65 -1.17
C ARG A 72 -4.23 1.40 -2.44
N LYS A 73 -4.52 2.18 -3.49
CA LYS A 73 -3.65 2.25 -4.66
C LYS A 73 -2.34 2.94 -4.29
N VAL A 74 -1.23 2.54 -4.91
CA VAL A 74 0.06 3.20 -4.71
C VAL A 74 -0.06 4.71 -4.85
N SER A 75 0.56 5.42 -3.90
CA SER A 75 0.59 6.87 -3.85
C SER A 75 1.33 7.43 -5.05
N LEU A 76 0.78 8.49 -5.66
CA LEU A 76 1.42 9.12 -6.80
C LEU A 76 2.57 10.02 -6.33
N GLN A 77 3.76 9.80 -6.91
CA GLN A 77 4.91 10.65 -6.65
C GLN A 77 4.69 12.02 -7.31
N LEU A 78 4.71 13.07 -6.50
CA LEU A 78 4.68 14.45 -6.98
C LEU A 78 6.02 14.80 -7.64
N GLN A 79 5.96 15.29 -8.87
CA GLN A 79 7.14 15.78 -9.58
C GLN A 79 7.40 17.25 -9.26
N ASP A 80 8.64 17.72 -9.47
CA ASP A 80 9.03 19.09 -9.13
C ASP A 80 8.16 20.13 -9.87
N ASN A 81 7.80 19.88 -11.14
CA ASN A 81 6.93 20.75 -11.93
C ASN A 81 5.46 20.75 -11.47
N GLU A 82 5.10 19.86 -10.54
CA GLU A 82 3.79 19.76 -9.93
C GLU A 82 3.74 20.36 -8.53
N CYS A 83 4.85 20.89 -8.01
CA CYS A 83 4.93 21.47 -6.66
C CYS A 83 3.90 22.58 -6.41
N ILE A 84 3.48 23.29 -7.46
CA ILE A 84 2.48 24.36 -7.40
C ILE A 84 1.08 23.83 -7.04
N LYS A 85 0.84 22.52 -7.19
CA LYS A 85 -0.45 21.89 -6.86
C LYS A 85 -0.65 21.71 -5.36
N PHE A 86 0.40 21.85 -4.55
CA PHE A 86 0.33 21.68 -3.10
C PHE A 86 -0.32 22.89 -2.43
N VAL A 87 -1.32 22.62 -1.60
CA VAL A 87 -2.02 23.63 -0.81
C VAL A 87 -2.10 23.19 0.64
N GLY A 88 -2.27 24.16 1.55
CA GLY A 88 -2.52 23.87 2.96
C GLY A 88 -3.78 23.00 3.14
N CYS A 89 -3.78 22.20 4.21
CA CYS A 89 -4.80 21.23 4.58
C CYS A 89 -4.97 20.03 3.62
N MET A 90 -4.06 19.84 2.66
CA MET A 90 -4.06 18.66 1.80
C MET A 90 -3.53 17.42 2.55
N THR A 91 -4.18 16.28 2.39
CA THR A 91 -3.67 14.98 2.85
C THR A 91 -2.70 14.39 1.84
N ILE A 92 -1.54 13.93 2.31
CA ILE A 92 -0.43 13.46 1.48
C ILE A 92 0.17 12.20 2.08
N CYS A 93 0.88 11.42 1.26
CA CYS A 93 1.78 10.38 1.72
C CYS A 93 3.18 10.99 1.88
N ALA A 94 3.63 11.17 3.12
CA ALA A 94 4.92 11.79 3.44
C ALA A 94 5.92 10.73 3.89
N SER A 95 7.15 10.83 3.42
CA SER A 95 8.26 10.02 3.90
C SER A 95 8.85 10.58 5.19
N HIS A 96 9.13 9.72 6.17
CA HIS A 96 9.85 10.06 7.39
C HIS A 96 10.90 8.99 7.68
N ALA A 97 12.10 9.42 8.08
CA ALA A 97 13.18 8.54 8.49
C ALA A 97 13.49 8.81 9.97
N PHE A 98 13.50 7.76 10.79
CA PHE A 98 13.84 7.85 12.22
C PHE A 98 15.33 7.52 12.49
N ALA A 99 15.98 6.82 11.56
CA ALA A 99 17.37 6.40 11.48
C ALA A 99 17.86 6.44 10.02
N GLU A 100 19.13 6.10 9.76
CA GLU A 100 19.73 6.23 8.42
C GLU A 100 19.11 5.28 7.37
N ASP A 101 18.52 4.16 7.79
CA ASP A 101 18.07 3.08 6.91
C ASP A 101 16.54 2.78 7.00
N ASP A 102 15.74 3.61 7.67
CA ASP A 102 14.32 3.33 7.97
C ASP A 102 13.35 4.36 7.35
N LEU A 103 13.45 4.55 6.04
CA LEU A 103 12.50 5.43 5.33
C LEU A 103 11.10 4.81 5.27
N CYS A 104 10.20 5.32 6.11
CA CYS A 104 8.80 4.91 6.19
C CYS A 104 7.88 5.97 5.57
N PHE A 105 6.66 5.58 5.18
CA PHE A 105 5.71 6.46 4.51
C PHE A 105 4.39 6.54 5.31
N TYR A 106 3.91 7.74 5.59
CA TYR A 106 2.75 7.97 6.47
C TYR A 106 1.75 8.92 5.84
N ASP A 107 0.49 8.82 6.25
CA ASP A 107 -0.46 9.89 5.97
C ASP A 107 -0.15 11.13 6.81
N ALA A 108 -0.09 12.28 6.14
CA ALA A 108 0.18 13.56 6.77
C ALA A 108 -0.73 14.65 6.20
N ILE A 109 -0.89 15.73 6.98
CA ILE A 109 -1.62 16.93 6.54
C ILE A 109 -0.62 18.06 6.35
N VAL A 110 -0.71 18.73 5.21
CA VAL A 110 0.11 19.91 4.91
C VAL A 110 -0.36 21.09 5.76
N GLU A 111 0.43 21.49 6.74
CA GLU A 111 0.08 22.66 7.55
C GLU A 111 0.28 23.98 6.77
N LYS A 112 1.42 24.11 6.08
CA LYS A 112 1.79 25.34 5.36
C LYS A 112 2.70 25.02 4.18
N VAL A 113 2.54 25.77 3.09
CA VAL A 113 3.41 25.72 1.91
C VAL A 113 4.14 27.04 1.74
N GLN A 114 5.46 27.00 1.55
CA GLN A 114 6.27 28.17 1.18
C GLN A 114 6.84 27.97 -0.22
N HIS A 115 6.19 28.55 -1.22
CA HIS A 115 6.69 28.51 -2.59
C HIS A 115 7.96 29.35 -2.76
N LYS A 116 8.93 28.81 -3.50
CA LYS A 116 10.18 29.49 -3.88
C LYS A 116 10.42 29.21 -5.36
N GLU A 117 11.12 30.12 -6.04
CA GLU A 117 11.57 29.88 -7.41
C GLU A 117 12.63 28.77 -7.43
N HIS A 118 12.48 27.84 -8.37
CA HIS A 118 13.45 26.78 -8.67
C HIS A 118 13.44 26.46 -10.16
N GLN A 119 14.54 25.90 -10.66
CA GLN A 119 14.66 25.39 -12.03
C GLN A 119 14.72 23.85 -11.98
N PHE A 120 14.14 23.21 -12.99
CA PHE A 120 14.06 21.75 -13.17
C PHE A 120 15.17 21.26 -14.09
#